data_AF-A0A7V8JN62-F1
#
_entry.id   AF-A0A7V8JN62-F1
#
_cell.length_a   1.000
_cell.length_b   1.000
_cell.length_c   1.000
_cell.angle_alpha   90.00
_cell.angle_beta   90.00
_cell.angle_gamma   90.00
#
_symmetry.space_group_name_H-M   'P 1'
#
loop_
_entity.id
_entity.type
_entity.pdbx_description
1 polymer ?
#
loop_
_entity_poly.entity_id
_entity_poly.type
_entity_poly.pdbx_seq_one_letter_code
_entity_poly.pdbx_strand_id
1 'polypeptide(L)'
;MLSGTSAAFVAAHACGAAQEKAAIAMIKAALPVITSIDWQQVPSCLEVPGVGREQLEQALRGIAASIGLPAGAALTVIQMDDAVPALEVRLEDWLQHVDALDFVDTLFLSVQDRILIHWDFYKNLHAVRF
;
A
#
# COMPACT_ATOMS: atom_id res chain seq x y z
N MET A 1 -5.72 1.31 19.57
CA MET A 1 -6.82 2.27 19.31
C MET A 1 -6.24 3.44 18.54
N LEU A 2 -6.88 3.86 17.44
CA LEU A 2 -6.42 5.03 16.67
C LEU A 2 -6.53 6.30 17.53
N SER A 3 -5.57 7.21 17.36
CA SER A 3 -5.68 8.56 17.93
C SER A 3 -6.87 9.30 17.30
N GLY A 4 -7.35 10.37 17.96
CA GLY A 4 -8.48 11.16 17.43
C GLY A 4 -8.20 11.77 16.06
N THR A 5 -6.94 12.11 15.76
CA THR A 5 -6.52 12.62 14.45
C THR A 5 -6.50 11.54 13.38
N SER A 6 -5.95 10.35 13.67
CA SER A 6 -5.91 9.25 12.70
C SER A 6 -7.30 8.66 12.43
N ALA A 7 -8.19 8.62 13.43
CA ALA A 7 -9.58 8.20 13.21
C ALA A 7 -10.33 9.17 12.29
N ALA A 8 -10.15 10.47 12.47
CA ALA A 8 -10.74 11.48 11.58
C ALA A 8 -10.17 11.40 10.16
N PHE A 9 -8.87 11.15 10.04
CA PHE A 9 -8.21 10.94 8.75
C PHE A 9 -8.79 9.73 8.00
N VAL A 10 -8.91 8.57 8.68
CA VAL A 10 -9.52 7.36 8.11
C VAL A 10 -10.95 7.65 7.64
N ALA A 11 -11.76 8.31 8.47
CA ALA A 11 -13.14 8.63 8.11
C ALA A 11 -13.24 9.57 6.89
N ALA A 12 -12.29 10.50 6.73
CA ALA A 12 -12.28 11.45 5.62
C ALA A 12 -11.81 10.84 4.28
N HIS A 13 -11.00 9.78 4.32
CA HIS A 13 -10.38 9.17 3.14
C HIS A 13 -10.91 7.76 2.83
N ALA A 14 -11.88 7.26 3.59
CA ALA A 14 -12.44 5.93 3.39
C ALA A 14 -13.06 5.78 1.99
N CYS A 15 -12.59 4.77 1.27
CA CYS A 15 -13.13 4.35 -0.01
C CYS A 15 -14.48 3.64 0.16
N GLY A 16 -15.28 3.70 -0.90
CA GLY A 16 -16.43 2.80 -1.04
C GLY A 16 -15.98 1.37 -1.37
N ALA A 17 -16.73 0.37 -0.89
CA ALA A 17 -16.45 -1.05 -1.13
C ALA A 17 -16.32 -1.44 -2.62
N ALA A 18 -16.95 -0.68 -3.54
CA ALA A 18 -16.83 -0.91 -4.98
C ALA A 18 -15.42 -0.60 -5.51
N GLN A 19 -14.79 0.46 -4.98
CA GLN A 19 -13.46 0.91 -5.38
C GLN A 19 -12.38 -0.03 -4.88
N GLU A 20 -12.48 -0.48 -3.63
CA GLU A 20 -11.62 -1.51 -3.06
C GLU A 20 -11.69 -2.81 -3.89
N LYS A 21 -12.90 -3.29 -4.21
CA LYS A 21 -13.09 -4.47 -5.06
C LYS A 21 -12.47 -4.30 -6.44
N ALA A 22 -12.59 -3.12 -7.04
CA ALA A 22 -11.98 -2.83 -8.33
C ALA A 22 -10.44 -2.84 -8.26
N ALA A 23 -9.86 -2.29 -7.19
CA ALA A 23 -8.42 -2.31 -6.95
C ALA A 23 -7.90 -3.75 -6.79
N ILE A 24 -8.56 -4.57 -5.96
CA ILE A 24 -8.20 -5.98 -5.77
C ILE A 24 -8.33 -6.77 -7.08
N ALA A 25 -9.40 -6.53 -7.86
CA ALA A 25 -9.59 -7.18 -9.14
C ALA A 25 -8.47 -6.82 -10.14
N MET A 26 -8.01 -5.56 -10.15
CA MET A 26 -6.88 -5.14 -10.97
C MET A 26 -5.59 -5.85 -10.58
N ILE A 27 -5.28 -5.94 -9.27
CA ILE A 27 -4.10 -6.65 -8.77
C ILE A 27 -4.13 -8.12 -9.19
N LYS A 28 -5.26 -8.80 -8.98
CA LYS A 28 -5.43 -10.21 -9.36
C LYS A 28 -5.35 -10.47 -10.86
N ALA A 29 -5.72 -9.49 -11.69
CA ALA A 29 -5.62 -9.59 -13.14
C ALA A 29 -4.18 -9.37 -13.66
N ALA A 30 -3.37 -8.60 -12.93
CA ALA A 30 -2.04 -8.19 -13.37
C ALA A 30 -0.90 -9.01 -12.77
N LEU A 31 -1.08 -9.55 -11.55
CA LEU A 31 -0.02 -10.19 -10.78
C LEU A 31 -0.38 -11.66 -10.46
N PRO A 32 0.62 -12.54 -10.28
CA PRO A 32 0.41 -13.92 -9.88
C PRO A 32 -0.09 -13.97 -8.43
N VAL A 33 -1.41 -14.04 -8.26
CA VAL A 33 -2.06 -14.14 -6.94
C VAL A 33 -2.62 -15.55 -6.76
N ILE A 34 -2.16 -16.27 -5.73
CA ILE A 34 -2.70 -17.58 -5.33
C ILE A 34 -3.49 -17.41 -4.03
N THR A 35 -2.77 -17.21 -2.94
CA THR A 35 -3.29 -16.83 -1.61
C THR A 35 -2.83 -15.42 -1.25
N SER A 36 -1.58 -15.12 -1.55
CA SER A 36 -0.96 -13.80 -1.62
C SER A 36 -0.32 -13.60 -3.00
N ILE A 37 0.27 -12.43 -3.24
CA ILE A 37 1.08 -12.18 -4.43
C ILE A 37 2.35 -13.04 -4.33
N ASP A 38 2.59 -13.86 -5.35
CA ASP A 38 3.83 -14.63 -5.48
C ASP A 38 4.92 -13.75 -6.09
N TRP A 39 5.63 -13.00 -5.23
CA TRP A 39 6.68 -12.08 -5.62
C TRP A 39 7.85 -12.75 -6.35
N GLN A 40 8.08 -14.05 -6.16
CA GLN A 40 9.14 -14.78 -6.86
C GLN A 40 8.84 -14.92 -8.36
N GLN A 41 7.55 -14.85 -8.74
CA GLN A 41 7.10 -14.91 -10.13
C GLN A 41 6.88 -13.53 -10.75
N VAL A 42 7.11 -12.44 -10.02
CA VAL A 42 6.94 -11.06 -10.52
C VAL A 42 8.28 -10.56 -11.09
N PRO A 43 8.43 -10.45 -12.42
CA PRO A 43 9.67 -9.94 -12.99
C PRO A 43 9.86 -8.46 -12.64
N SER A 44 11.11 -8.06 -12.40
CA SER A 44 11.49 -6.67 -12.11
C SER A 44 10.85 -6.07 -10.85
N CYS A 45 10.42 -6.92 -9.90
CA CYS A 45 10.03 -6.47 -8.56
C CYS A 45 11.22 -5.80 -7.86
N LEU A 46 11.00 -4.62 -7.30
CA LEU A 46 11.91 -4.02 -6.34
C LEU A 46 11.58 -4.57 -4.96
N GLU A 47 12.60 -4.97 -4.20
CA GLU A 47 12.44 -5.52 -2.86
C GLU A 47 13.32 -4.76 -1.86
N VAL A 48 12.74 -4.42 -0.71
CA VAL A 48 13.47 -3.96 0.48
C VAL A 48 13.08 -4.90 1.64
N PRO A 49 13.98 -5.81 2.06
CA PRO A 49 13.64 -6.81 3.06
C PRO A 49 13.71 -6.24 4.49
N GLY A 50 12.91 -6.81 5.40
CA GLY A 50 13.04 -6.58 6.84
C GLY A 50 12.69 -5.16 7.33
N VAL A 51 11.75 -4.49 6.67
CA VAL A 51 11.30 -3.13 6.98
C VAL A 51 10.44 -3.13 8.25
N GLY A 52 11.08 -2.86 9.38
CA GLY A 52 10.40 -2.63 10.65
C GLY A 52 9.57 -1.35 10.68
N ARG A 53 8.65 -1.25 11.63
CA ARG A 53 7.75 -0.09 11.82
C ARG A 53 8.50 1.24 11.89
N GLU A 54 9.58 1.28 12.67
CA GLU A 54 10.44 2.47 12.83
C GLU A 54 11.10 2.95 11.51
N GLN A 55 11.22 2.07 10.52
CA GLN A 55 11.86 2.35 9.23
C GLN A 55 10.84 2.49 8.09
N LEU A 56 9.56 2.22 8.38
CA LEU A 56 8.52 2.09 7.37
C LEU A 56 8.36 3.37 6.55
N GLU A 57 8.35 4.54 7.19
CA GLU A 57 8.25 5.82 6.48
C GLU A 57 9.39 5.99 5.48
N GLN A 58 10.64 5.88 5.95
CA GLN A 58 11.82 6.07 5.10
C GLN A 58 11.87 5.05 3.96
N ALA A 59 11.56 3.79 4.26
CA ALA A 59 11.60 2.71 3.29
C ALA A 59 10.48 2.86 2.24
N LEU A 60 9.27 3.26 2.63
CA LEU A 60 8.17 3.56 1.70
C LEU A 60 8.53 4.71 0.77
N ARG A 61 9.09 5.81 1.31
CA ARG A 61 9.58 6.94 0.49
C ARG A 61 10.64 6.48 -0.51
N GLY A 62 11.60 5.68 -0.05
CA GLY A 62 12.69 5.17 -0.87
C GLY A 62 12.20 4.27 -2.01
N ILE A 63 11.34 3.29 -1.70
CA ILE A 63 10.84 2.36 -2.71
C ILE A 63 9.87 3.05 -3.68
N ALA A 64 9.03 3.98 -3.20
CA ALA A 64 8.15 4.80 -4.04
C ALA A 64 8.95 5.65 -5.04
N ALA A 65 10.04 6.28 -4.59
CA ALA A 65 10.93 7.03 -5.47
C ALA A 65 11.62 6.09 -6.49
N SER A 66 12.07 4.91 -6.04
CA SER A 66 12.81 3.96 -6.87
C SER A 66 11.94 3.33 -7.98
N ILE A 67 10.67 3.04 -7.69
CA ILE A 67 9.71 2.56 -8.70
C ILE A 67 9.18 3.71 -9.58
N GLY A 68 9.46 4.96 -9.22
CA GLY A 68 9.03 6.16 -9.93
C GLY A 68 7.54 6.46 -9.74
N LEU A 69 7.04 6.32 -8.52
CA LEU A 69 5.70 6.78 -8.14
C LEU A 69 5.65 8.31 -8.18
N PRO A 70 4.71 8.93 -8.93
CA PRO A 70 4.55 10.39 -8.90
C PRO A 70 4.17 10.90 -7.51
N ALA A 71 4.77 12.00 -7.06
CA ALA A 71 4.53 12.56 -5.71
C ALA A 71 3.05 12.95 -5.44
N GLY A 72 2.28 13.22 -6.50
CA GLY A 72 0.86 13.55 -6.42
C GLY A 72 -0.08 12.39 -6.75
N ALA A 73 0.44 11.17 -6.91
CA ALA A 73 -0.38 10.01 -7.26
C ALA A 73 -1.44 9.74 -6.19
N ALA A 74 -2.68 9.56 -6.63
CA ALA A 74 -3.75 9.05 -5.78
C ALA A 74 -3.56 7.54 -5.61
N LEU A 75 -3.56 7.08 -4.36
CA LEU A 75 -3.38 5.69 -4.01
C LEU A 75 -4.65 5.14 -3.38
N THR A 76 -5.02 3.93 -3.80
CA THR A 76 -5.90 3.08 -3.01
C THR A 76 -5.02 2.31 -2.03
N VAL A 77 -5.12 2.63 -0.74
CA VAL A 77 -4.42 1.92 0.34
C VAL A 77 -5.35 0.87 0.93
N ILE A 78 -4.93 -0.39 0.95
CA ILE A 78 -5.76 -1.52 1.37
C ILE A 78 -5.01 -2.31 2.44
N GLN A 79 -5.65 -2.53 3.57
CA GLN A 79 -5.14 -3.40 4.64
C GLN A 79 -5.83 -4.75 4.49
N MET A 80 -5.04 -5.80 4.25
CA MET A 80 -5.60 -7.12 3.93
C MET A 80 -6.26 -7.82 5.13
N ASP A 81 -6.03 -7.33 6.35
CA ASP A 81 -6.68 -7.79 7.58
C ASP A 81 -7.97 -7.02 7.91
N ASP A 82 -8.40 -6.10 7.04
CA ASP A 82 -9.57 -5.22 7.22
C ASP A 82 -9.53 -4.40 8.54
N ALA A 83 -8.33 -4.08 9.05
CA ALA A 83 -8.17 -3.32 10.30
C ALA A 83 -8.79 -1.91 10.22
N VAL A 84 -8.71 -1.27 9.05
CA VAL A 84 -9.49 -0.09 8.67
C VAL A 84 -10.02 -0.22 7.24
N PRO A 85 -11.06 0.55 6.85
CA PRO A 85 -11.50 0.60 5.46
C PRO A 85 -10.36 0.98 4.53
N ALA A 86 -10.40 0.52 3.29
CA ALA A 86 -9.50 1.00 2.25
C ALA A 86 -9.58 2.53 2.13
N LEU A 87 -8.47 3.18 1.81
CA LEU A 87 -8.34 4.64 1.78
C LEU A 87 -7.98 5.12 0.37
N GLU A 88 -8.51 6.28 -0.04
CA GLU A 88 -8.06 7.00 -1.23
C GLU A 88 -7.28 8.22 -0.78
N VAL A 89 -5.96 8.17 -0.94
CA VAL A 89 -5.08 9.17 -0.35
C VAL A 89 -3.75 9.26 -1.09
N ARG A 90 -2.99 10.33 -0.87
CA ARG A 90 -1.61 10.42 -1.35
C ARG A 90 -0.67 9.77 -0.34
N LEU A 91 0.47 9.27 -0.81
CA LEU A 91 1.46 8.66 0.07
C LEU A 91 1.88 9.61 1.20
N GLU A 92 2.17 10.86 0.87
CA GLU A 92 2.63 11.87 1.83
C GLU A 92 1.61 12.17 2.93
N ASP A 93 0.32 12.17 2.61
CA ASP A 93 -0.76 12.41 3.58
C ASP A 93 -0.93 11.18 4.48
N TRP A 94 -0.81 9.97 3.92
CA TRP A 94 -0.85 8.72 4.70
C TRP A 94 0.35 8.59 5.65
N LEU A 95 1.55 8.97 5.21
CA LEU A 95 2.78 8.89 6.00
C LEU A 95 2.74 9.74 7.27
N GLN A 96 1.96 10.83 7.30
CA GLN A 96 1.74 11.62 8.53
C GLN A 96 1.04 10.82 9.65
N HIS A 97 0.41 9.71 9.29
CA HIS A 97 -0.31 8.82 10.19
C HIS A 97 0.32 7.42 10.28
N VAL A 98 1.54 7.24 9.77
CA VAL A 98 2.20 5.93 9.65
C VAL A 98 2.21 5.14 10.96
N ASP A 99 2.58 5.76 12.09
CA ASP A 99 2.64 5.08 13.39
C ASP A 99 1.28 4.54 13.87
N ALA A 100 0.18 5.12 13.39
CA ALA A 100 -1.17 4.67 13.72
C ALA A 100 -1.75 3.71 12.67
N LEU A 101 -1.17 3.68 11.47
CA LEU A 101 -1.64 2.92 10.32
C LEU A 101 -0.62 1.84 9.86
N ASP A 102 0.37 1.52 10.71
CA ASP A 102 1.44 0.53 10.47
C ASP A 102 0.96 -0.93 10.57
N PHE A 103 -0.19 -1.21 9.96
CA PHE A 103 -0.73 -2.55 9.79
C PHE A 103 0.09 -3.30 8.74
N VAL A 104 0.58 -4.48 9.11
CA VAL A 104 1.28 -5.36 8.16
C VAL A 104 0.30 -5.90 7.12
N ASP A 105 0.79 -6.33 5.97
CA ASP A 105 -0.04 -6.76 4.83
C ASP A 105 -0.87 -5.58 4.27
N THR A 106 -0.19 -4.45 4.03
CA THR A 106 -0.77 -3.23 3.45
C THR A 106 -0.32 -3.02 2.01
N LEU A 107 -1.29 -2.83 1.12
CA LEU A 107 -1.12 -2.55 -0.30
C LEU A 107 -1.32 -1.05 -0.57
N PHE A 108 -0.48 -0.48 -1.42
CA PHE A 108 -0.58 0.89 -1.94
C PHE A 108 -0.64 0.82 -3.47
N LEU A 109 -1.82 1.03 -4.05
CA LEU A 109 -2.04 0.91 -5.48
C LEU A 109 -2.28 2.27 -6.12
N SER A 110 -1.42 2.68 -7.07
CA SER A 110 -1.78 3.70 -8.06
C SER A 110 -2.37 3.01 -9.28
N VAL A 111 -3.69 3.16 -9.46
CA VAL A 111 -4.42 2.62 -10.61
C VAL A 111 -3.98 3.30 -11.91
N GLN A 112 -3.77 4.62 -11.86
CA GLN A 112 -3.39 5.42 -13.02
C GLN A 112 -1.98 5.09 -13.50
N ASP A 113 -1.02 4.96 -12.57
CA ASP A 113 0.39 4.72 -12.89
C ASP A 113 0.74 3.23 -13.01
N ARG A 114 -0.23 2.35 -12.72
CA ARG A 114 -0.06 0.89 -12.66
C ARG A 114 1.09 0.48 -11.74
N ILE A 115 1.18 1.12 -10.58
CA ILE A 115 2.20 0.84 -9.57
C ILE A 115 1.53 0.22 -8.36
N LEU A 116 2.10 -0.87 -7.87
CA LEU A 116 1.76 -1.46 -6.58
C LEU A 116 3.00 -1.42 -5.69
N ILE A 117 2.83 -0.96 -4.46
CA ILE A 117 3.77 -1.18 -3.35
C ILE A 117 3.04 -2.04 -2.33
N HIS A 118 3.71 -3.06 -1.79
CA HIS A 118 3.15 -3.97 -0.80
C HIS A 118 4.11 -4.11 0.37
N TRP A 119 3.66 -3.77 1.57
CA TRP A 119 4.34 -4.12 2.79
C TRP A 119 3.73 -5.41 3.34
N ASP A 120 4.39 -6.53 3.05
CA ASP A 120 3.85 -7.86 3.32
C ASP A 120 3.88 -8.24 4.80
N PHE A 121 3.22 -9.35 5.14
CA PHE A 121 3.21 -9.90 6.50
C PHE A 121 4.63 -10.18 7.07
N TYR A 122 5.59 -10.49 6.20
CA TYR A 122 6.99 -10.74 6.56
C TYR A 122 7.82 -9.46 6.68
N LYS A 123 7.17 -8.30 6.57
CA LYS A 123 7.78 -6.97 6.63
C LYS A 123 8.72 -6.68 5.47
N ASN A 124 8.56 -7.34 4.34
CA ASN A 124 9.27 -6.98 3.12
C ASN A 124 8.43 -5.95 2.36
N LEU A 125 9.09 -4.92 1.84
CA LEU A 125 8.47 -4.00 0.89
C LEU A 125 8.76 -4.49 -0.52
N HIS A 126 7.70 -4.75 -1.26
CA HIS A 126 7.74 -5.07 -2.68
C HIS A 126 7.17 -3.91 -3.48
N ALA A 127 7.75 -3.60 -4.64
CA ALA A 127 7.16 -2.66 -5.56
C ALA A 127 7.30 -3.12 -7.01
N VAL A 128 6.23 -2.95 -7.77
CA VAL A 128 6.18 -3.34 -9.18
C VAL A 128 5.36 -2.34 -9.99
N ARG A 129 5.78 -2.14 -11.23
CA ARG A 129 4.97 -1.50 -12.27
C ARG A 129 4.53 -2.55 -13.28
N PHE A 130 3.25 -2.54 -13.67
CA PHE A 130 2.64 -3.56 -14.53
C PHE A 130 1.73 -3.00 -15.63
#